data_AF-A0A934KY66-F1
#
_entry.id   AF-A0A934KY66-F1
#
_cell.length_a   1.000
_cell.length_b   1.000
_cell.length_c   1.000
_cell.angle_alpha   90.00
_cell.angle_beta   90.00
_cell.angle_gamma   90.00
#
_symmetry.space_group_name_H-M   'P 1'
#
loop_
_entity.id
_entity.type
_entity.pdbx_description
1 polymer ?
#
loop_
_entity_poly.entity_id
_entity_poly.type
_entity_poly.pdbx_seq_one_letter_code
_entity_poly.pdbx_strand_id
1 'polypeptide(L)' 'MNPELVRKALERVVNPNILTNLLSRRVRQLNSGNRPLLVVPPTMGGADIALSEIIENKMNWDAPATPEAAEPPPKKRRKH' A
#
# COMPACT_ATOMS: atom_id res chain seq x y z
N MET A 1 5.11 -15.87 -3.27
CA MET A 1 3.91 -15.11 -3.66
C MET A 1 2.75 -16.08 -3.75
N ASN A 2 1.80 -15.97 -2.83
CA ASN A 2 0.67 -16.87 -2.73
C ASN A 2 -0.48 -16.43 -3.68
N PRO A 3 -0.94 -17.28 -4.63
CA PRO A 3 -2.00 -16.93 -5.57
C PRO A 3 -3.33 -16.58 -4.88
N GLU A 4 -3.61 -17.14 -3.71
CA GLU A 4 -4.83 -16.84 -2.94
C GLU A 4 -4.88 -15.40 -2.47
N LEU A 5 -3.72 -14.83 -2.09
CA LEU A 5 -3.62 -13.44 -1.67
C LEU A 5 -3.84 -12.49 -2.86
N VAL A 6 -3.38 -12.88 -4.05
CA VAL A 6 -3.60 -12.10 -5.29
C VAL A 6 -5.09 -12.02 -5.61
N ARG A 7 -5.79 -13.16 -5.53
CA ARG A 7 -7.23 -13.21 -5.80
C ARG A 7 -8.03 -12.33 -4.83
N LYS A 8 -7.73 -12.40 -3.53
CA LYS A 8 -8.34 -11.52 -2.52
C LYS A 8 -7.98 -10.06 -2.70
N ALA A 9 -6.76 -9.76 -3.14
CA ALA A 9 -6.36 -8.38 -3.43
C ALA A 9 -7.08 -7.83 -4.68
N LEU A 10 -7.37 -8.66 -5.69
CA LEU A 10 -8.16 -8.27 -6.87
C LEU A 10 -9.64 -8.01 -6.54
N GLU A 11 -10.19 -8.65 -5.51
CA GLU A 11 -11.54 -8.33 -5.00
C GLU A 11 -11.60 -6.92 -4.39
N ARG A 12 -10.48 -6.40 -3.89
CA ARG A 12 -10.36 -5.02 -3.36
C ARG A 12 -9.97 -4.02 -4.46
N VAL A 13 -8.97 -4.38 -5.26
CA VAL A 13 -8.43 -3.56 -6.35
C VAL A 13 -8.89 -4.19 -7.67
N VAL A 14 -10.07 -3.75 -8.12
CA VAL A 14 -10.75 -4.29 -9.31
C VAL A 14 -9.87 -4.22 -10.57
N ASN A 15 -8.96 -3.24 -10.65
CA ASN A 15 -8.06 -3.09 -11.79
C ASN A 15 -6.70 -3.79 -11.55
N PRO A 16 -6.37 -4.85 -12.30
CA PRO A 16 -5.11 -5.60 -12.14
C PRO A 16 -3.85 -4.76 -12.38
N ASN A 17 -3.92 -3.75 -13.26
CA ASN A 17 -2.78 -2.87 -13.52
C ASN A 17 -2.48 -1.97 -12.32
N ILE A 18 -3.53 -1.48 -11.64
CA ILE A 18 -3.38 -0.71 -10.41
C ILE A 18 -2.81 -1.59 -9.30
N LEU A 19 -3.30 -2.81 -9.15
CA LEU A 19 -2.78 -3.78 -8.18
C LEU A 19 -1.29 -4.06 -8.39
N THR A 20 -0.88 -4.30 -9.63
CA THR A 20 0.52 -4.59 -9.97
C THR A 20 1.43 -3.41 -9.65
N ASN A 21 1.00 -2.18 -9.96
CA ASN A 21 1.74 -0.96 -9.65
C ASN A 21 1.87 -0.73 -8.14
N LEU A 22 0.78 -0.93 -7.38
CA LEU A 22 0.78 -0.83 -5.92
C LEU A 22 1.72 -1.85 -5.29
N LEU A 23 1.59 -3.11 -5.69
CA LEU A 23 2.42 -4.20 -5.20
C LEU A 23 3.91 -3.93 -5.45
N SER A 24 4.26 -3.54 -6.68
CA SER A 24 5.65 -3.26 -7.06
C SER A 24 6.25 -2.11 -6.24
N ARG A 25 5.51 -1.01 -6.07
CA ARG A 25 5.95 0.14 -5.26
C ARG A 25 6.12 -0.26 -3.79
N ARG A 26 5.17 -1.01 -3.24
CA ARG A 26 5.22 -1.39 -1.83
C ARG A 26 6.32 -2.39 -1.51
N VAL A 27 6.50 -3.41 -2.36
CA VAL A 27 7.61 -4.37 -2.22
C VAL A 27 8.95 -3.67 -2.25
N ARG A 28 9.14 -2.68 -3.14
CA ARG A 28 10.37 -1.88 -3.16
C ARG A 28 10.58 -1.11 -1.86
N GLN A 29 9.54 -0.53 -1.27
CA GLN A 29 9.62 0.15 0.02
C GLN A 29 10.04 -0.80 1.15
N LEU A 30 9.43 -1.99 1.22
CA LEU A 30 9.76 -3.00 2.22
C LEU A 30 11.22 -3.47 2.06
N ASN A 31 11.66 -3.70 0.82
CA ASN A 31 13.04 -4.07 0.52
C ASN A 31 14.04 -2.94 0.84
N SER A 32 13.61 -1.67 0.81
CA SER A 32 14.43 -0.53 1.28
C SER A 32 14.46 -0.36 2.80
N GLY A 33 13.88 -1.30 3.57
CA GLY A 33 13.88 -1.28 5.04
C GLY A 33 12.69 -0.54 5.65
N ASN A 34 11.67 -0.19 4.86
CA ASN A 34 10.47 0.43 5.38
C ASN A 34 9.64 -0.60 6.17
N ARG A 35 9.05 -0.16 7.29
CA ARG A 35 8.34 -1.09 8.18
C ARG A 35 7.00 -1.54 7.57
N PRO A 36 6.60 -2.81 7.74
CA PRO A 36 5.24 -3.25 7.48
C PRO A 36 4.22 -2.45 8.29
N LEU A 37 3.06 -2.18 7.69
CA LEU A 37 1.91 -1.51 8.32
C LEU A 37 1.08 -2.47 9.17
N LEU A 38 1.33 -3.77 9.02
CA LEU A 38 0.67 -4.85 9.74
C LEU A 38 1.70 -5.66 10.53
N VAL A 39 1.23 -6.32 11.59
CA VAL A 39 2.02 -7.33 12.29
C VAL A 39 2.10 -8.55 11.37
N VAL A 40 3.29 -8.81 10.84
CA VAL A 40 3.56 -9.93 9.93
C VAL A 40 4.71 -10.77 10.50
N PRO A 41 4.71 -12.10 10.28
CA PRO A 41 5.83 -12.94 10.66
C PRO A 41 7.12 -12.46 9.97
N PRO A 42 8.29 -12.55 10.64
CA PRO A 42 9.56 -12.12 10.06
C PRO A 42 9.99 -12.96 8.84
N THR A 43 9.39 -14.13 8.65
CA THR A 43 9.62 -15.04 7.52
C THR A 43 8.76 -14.72 6.30
N MET A 44 7.79 -13.80 6.41
CA MET A 44 6.89 -13.46 5.31
C MET A 44 7.63 -12.60 4.26
N GLY A 45 7.54 -12.98 2.99
CA GLY A 45 8.16 -12.24 1.90
C GLY A 45 7.50 -10.88 1.64
N GLY A 46 8.25 -9.90 1.15
CA GLY A 46 7.75 -8.53 0.92
C GLY A 46 6.51 -8.46 0.01
N ALA A 47 6.38 -9.37 -0.96
CA ALA A 47 5.19 -9.46 -1.81
C ALA A 47 3.95 -9.92 -1.03
N ASP A 48 4.09 -10.93 -0.18
CA ASP A 48 2.98 -11.46 0.61
C ASP A 48 2.58 -10.45 1.72
N ILE A 49 3.55 -9.72 2.29
CA ILE A 49 3.30 -8.58 3.20
C ILE A 49 2.50 -7.50 2.49
N ALA A 50 2.96 -7.05 1.32
CA ALA A 50 2.30 -5.98 0.56
C ALA A 50 0.88 -6.38 0.13
N LEU A 51 0.65 -7.62 -0.31
CA LEU A 51 -0.69 -8.12 -0.61
C LEU A 51 -1.59 -8.10 0.64
N SER A 52 -1.07 -8.51 1.79
CA SER A 52 -1.82 -8.51 3.06
C SER A 52 -2.22 -7.08 3.46
N GLU A 53 -1.32 -6.10 3.30
CA GLU A 53 -1.61 -4.69 3.55
C GLU A 53 -2.69 -4.11 2.63
N ILE A 54 -2.77 -4.57 1.37
CA ILE A 54 -3.83 -4.21 0.42
C ILE A 54 -5.17 -4.81 0.86
N ILE A 55 -5.19 -6.08 1.24
CA ILE A 55 -6.41 -6.79 1.66
C ILE A 55 -7.03 -6.15 2.91
N GLU A 56 -6.19 -5.70 3.85
CA GLU A 56 -6.58 -5.04 5.10
C GLU A 56 -6.85 -3.52 4.95
N ASN A 57 -6.84 -2.99 3.72
CA ASN A 57 -7.04 -1.57 3.42
C ASN A 57 -6.13 -0.63 4.25
N LYS A 58 -4.90 -1.06 4.56
CA LYS A 58 -3.93 -0.25 5.32
C LYS A 58 -3.11 0.68 4.44
N MET A 59 -3.15 0.48 3.12
CA MET A 59 -2.54 1.39 2.16
C MET A 59 -3.57 2.29 1.51
N ASN A 60 -3.34 3.59 1.56
CA ASN A 60 -4.12 4.53 0.76
C ASN A 60 -3.65 4.44 -0.69
N TRP A 61 -4.51 3.97 -1.58
CA TRP A 61 -4.23 3.84 -3.00
C TRP A 61 -5.18 4.64 -3.88
N ASP A 62 -5.86 5.64 -3.29
CA ASP A 62 -6.70 6.60 -4.02
C ASP A 62 -6.17 6.78 -5.43
N ALA A 63 -6.89 6.21 -6.39
CA ALA A 63 -6.88 6.77 -7.73
C ALA A 63 -7.08 8.27 -7.53
N PRO A 64 -6.46 9.15 -8.34
CA PRO A 64 -6.80 10.56 -8.26
C PRO A 64 -8.32 10.65 -8.44
N ALA A 65 -9.04 10.73 -7.33
CA ALA A 65 -10.36 11.26 -7.26
C ALA A 65 -10.18 12.59 -7.96
N THR A 66 -11.01 12.81 -8.98
CA THR A 66 -11.23 14.12 -9.56
C THR A 66 -11.09 15.15 -8.44
N PRO A 67 -10.21 16.16 -8.57
CA PRO A 67 -9.68 16.90 -7.44
C PRO A 67 -10.80 17.72 -6.79
N GLU A 68 -11.48 17.13 -5.82
CA GLU A 68 -12.45 17.82 -4.99
C GLU A 68 -12.44 17.20 -3.59
N ALA A 69 -12.08 18.06 -2.61
CA ALA A 69 -11.86 17.82 -1.18
C ALA A 69 -10.49 17.22 -0.78
N ALA A 70 -9.46 18.04 -0.47
CA ALA A 70 -9.18 18.74 0.81
C ALA A 70 -8.57 17.78 1.88
N GLU A 71 -7.44 18.03 2.56
CA GLU A 71 -6.65 19.23 2.86
C GLU A 71 -5.12 18.91 2.92
N PRO A 72 -4.22 19.88 2.67
CA PRO A 72 -2.78 19.70 2.87
C PRO A 72 -2.41 19.69 4.37
N PRO A 73 -1.43 18.87 4.81
CA PRO A 73 -1.02 18.84 6.21
C PRO A 73 -0.40 20.18 6.64
N PRO A 74 -0.64 20.64 7.88
CA PRO A 74 -0.14 21.94 8.34
C PRO A 74 1.40 21.91 8.44
N LYS A 75 2.06 22.62 7.53
CA LYS A 75 3.49 22.92 7.64
C LYS A 75 3.71 23.84 8.84
N LYS A 76 4.23 23.30 9.95
CA LYS A 76 4.75 24.10 11.07
C LYS A 76 5.88 25.00 10.58
N ARG A 77 5.59 26.27 10.29
CA ARG A 77 6.61 27.31 10.11
C ARG A 77 7.17 27.64 11.48
N ARG A 78 8.39 27.18 11.80
CA ARG A 78 9.16 27.75 12.91
C ARG A 78 9.55 29.18 12.52
N LYS A 79 9.00 30.19 13.22
CA LYS A 79 9.51 31.56 13.19
C LYS A 79 10.86 31.58 13.91
N HIS A 80 11.83 32.28 13.34
CA HIS A 80 12.98 32.83 14.05
C HIS A 80 13.18 34.27 13.60
#